data_AF-A0A2D9S8P9-F1
#
_entry.id   AF-A0A2D9S8P9-F1
#
_cell.length_a   1.000
_cell.length_b   1.000
_cell.length_c   1.000
_cell.angle_alpha   90.00
_cell.angle_beta   90.00
_cell.angle_gamma   90.00
#
_symmetry.space_group_name_H-M   'P 1'
#
loop_
_entity.id
_entity.type
_entity.pdbx_description
1 polymer ?
#
loop_
_entity_poly.entity_id
_entity_poly.type
_entity_poly.pdbx_seq_one_letter_code
_entity_poly.pdbx_strand_id
1 'polypeptide(L)'
;MGRTVATWRMRGESRIEEWRRFYRTLRPQDRLAYESMMNATRSRAAACGMIPNVDPIEPILLSMLVEAYERIAQIEKQIERLGDE
;
A
#
# COMPACT_ATOMS: atom_id res chain seq x y z
N MET A 1 17.61 -26.44 14.29
CA MET A 1 17.39 -25.04 14.72
C MET A 1 16.21 -24.52 13.93
N GLY A 2 15.10 -24.18 14.61
CA GLY A 2 13.86 -23.77 13.97
C GLY A 2 14.07 -22.50 13.14
N ARG A 3 13.63 -22.50 11.88
CA ARG A 3 13.68 -21.32 11.02
C ARG A 3 12.82 -20.23 11.66
N THR A 4 13.41 -19.08 12.00
CA THR A 4 12.67 -17.90 12.41
C THR A 4 11.61 -17.61 11.35
N VAL A 5 10.33 -17.61 11.73
CA VAL A 5 9.24 -17.24 10.82
C VAL A 5 9.45 -15.79 10.43
N ALA A 6 9.58 -15.52 9.13
CA ALA A 6 9.73 -14.16 8.62
C ALA A 6 8.58 -13.29 9.13
N THR A 7 8.90 -12.11 9.65
CA THR A 7 7.88 -11.15 10.10
C THR A 7 7.02 -10.74 8.91
N TRP A 8 5.80 -10.27 9.18
CA TRP A 8 4.93 -9.75 8.12
C TRP A 8 5.66 -8.69 7.27
N ARG A 9 6.41 -7.79 7.92
CA ARG A 9 7.18 -6.74 7.25
C ARG A 9 8.20 -7.30 6.24
N MET A 10 8.91 -8.37 6.60
CA MET A 10 9.87 -9.02 5.71
C MET A 10 9.18 -9.63 4.48
N ARG A 11 8.02 -10.27 4.68
CA ARG A 11 7.26 -10.85 3.57
C ARG A 11 6.69 -9.77 2.66
N GLY A 12 6.16 -8.69 3.24
CA GLY A 12 5.66 -7.53 2.51
C GLY A 12 6.72 -6.89 1.63
N GLU A 13 7.89 -6.57 2.17
CA GLU A 13 8.98 -5.99 1.37
C GLU A 13 9.51 -6.96 0.30
N SER A 14 9.58 -8.27 0.60
CA SER A 14 9.94 -9.28 -0.42
C SER A 14 8.97 -9.25 -1.60
N ARG A 15 7.67 -9.19 -1.34
CA ARG A 15 6.65 -9.08 -2.39
C ARG A 15 6.76 -7.78 -3.18
N ILE A 16 7.06 -6.66 -2.51
CA ILE A 16 7.25 -5.36 -3.18
C ILE A 16 8.46 -5.41 -4.12
N GLU A 17 9.55 -6.07 -3.72
CA GLU A 17 10.73 -6.25 -4.56
C GLU A 17 10.45 -7.16 -5.78
N GLU A 18 9.62 -8.20 -5.64
CA GLU A 18 9.16 -9.03 -6.77
C GLU A 18 8.45 -8.18 -7.84
N TRP A 19 7.70 -7.17 -7.42
CA TRP A 19 7.00 -6.23 -8.32
C TRP A 19 7.90 -5.16 -8.94
N ARG A 20 9.19 -5.13 -8.61
CA ARG A 20 10.11 -4.11 -9.14
C ARG A 20 10.21 -4.12 -10.66
N ARG A 21 10.03 -5.29 -11.31
CA ARG A 21 9.97 -5.37 -12.78
C ARG A 21 8.76 -4.61 -13.32
N PHE A 22 7.58 -4.78 -12.71
CA PHE A 22 6.38 -4.03 -13.06
C PHE A 22 6.60 -2.52 -12.85
N TYR A 23 7.10 -2.11 -11.68
CA TYR A 23 7.40 -0.70 -11.39
C TYR A 23 8.30 -0.05 -12.46
N ARG A 24 9.33 -0.75 -12.93
CA ARG A 24 10.23 -0.23 -13.97
C ARG A 24 9.54 0.01 -15.32
N THR A 25 8.47 -0.71 -15.62
CA THR A 25 7.70 -0.55 -16.87
C THR A 25 6.68 0.60 -16.82
N LEU A 26 6.39 1.13 -15.63
CA LEU A 26 5.43 2.22 -15.45
C LEU A 26 5.93 3.55 -16.00
N ARG A 27 5.00 4.40 -16.45
CA ARG A 27 5.27 5.80 -16.80
C ARG A 27 5.65 6.60 -15.55
N PRO A 28 6.34 7.74 -15.66
CA PRO A 28 6.71 8.56 -14.50
C PRO A 28 5.52 8.90 -13.58
N GLN A 29 4.35 9.27 -14.14
CA GLN A 29 3.16 9.55 -13.32
C GLN A 29 2.67 8.33 -12.53
N ASP A 30 2.71 7.14 -13.15
CA ASP A 30 2.22 5.91 -12.55
C ASP A 30 3.17 5.40 -11.47
N ARG A 31 4.48 5.69 -11.60
CA ARG A 31 5.49 5.39 -10.58
C ARG A 31 5.24 6.16 -9.28
N LEU A 32 4.84 7.42 -9.36
CA LEU A 32 4.51 8.23 -8.18
C LEU A 32 3.30 7.65 -7.44
N ALA A 33 2.27 7.25 -8.18
CA ALA A 33 1.10 6.57 -7.61
C ALA A 33 1.50 5.24 -6.94
N TYR A 34 2.33 4.44 -7.62
CA TYR A 34 2.87 3.20 -7.08
C TYR A 34 3.65 3.40 -5.78
N GLU A 35 4.57 4.36 -5.73
CA GLU A 35 5.35 4.66 -4.53
C GLU A 35 4.46 5.09 -3.36
N SER A 36 3.44 5.90 -3.64
CA SER A 36 2.46 6.28 -2.61
C SER A 36 1.72 5.06 -2.05
N MET A 37 1.31 4.12 -2.90
CA MET A 37 0.66 2.88 -2.49
C MET A 37 1.60 2.00 -1.63
N MET A 38 2.89 1.91 -1.98
CA MET A 38 3.88 1.18 -1.18
C MET A 38 4.08 1.83 0.19
N ASN A 39 4.10 3.17 0.26
CA ASN A 39 4.24 3.88 1.52
C ASN A 39 3.02 3.70 2.42
N ALA A 40 1.81 3.69 1.86
CA ALA A 40 0.59 3.39 2.60
C ALA A 40 0.58 1.97 3.19
N THR A 41 1.15 1.01 2.46
CA THR A 41 1.35 -0.36 2.95
C THR A 41 2.32 -0.40 4.13
N ARG A 42 3.44 0.34 4.04
CA ARG A 42 4.45 0.41 5.09
C ARG A 42 3.95 1.12 6.35
N SER A 43 3.18 2.19 6.21
CA SER A 43 2.60 2.92 7.35
C SER A 43 1.61 2.07 8.13
N ARG A 44 0.92 1.14 7.46
CA ARG A 44 -0.06 0.21 8.04
C ARG A 44 0.52 -1.15 8.40
N ALA A 45 1.86 -1.30 8.42
CA ALA A 45 2.52 -2.59 8.67
C ALA A 45 2.11 -3.29 9.98
N ALA A 46 1.78 -2.53 11.03
CA ALA A 46 1.27 -3.09 12.27
C ALA A 46 -0.13 -3.73 12.10
N ALA A 47 -1.04 -3.06 11.39
CA ALA A 47 -2.37 -3.59 11.08
C ALA A 47 -2.28 -4.81 10.17
N CYS A 48 -1.38 -4.77 9.19
CA CYS A 48 -1.16 -5.89 8.29
C CYS A 48 -0.63 -7.16 9.00
N GLY A 49 0.16 -6.98 10.06
CA GLY A 49 0.67 -8.09 10.88
C GLY A 49 -0.41 -8.80 11.70
N MET A 50 -1.61 -8.22 11.82
CA MET A 50 -2.76 -8.83 12.52
C MET A 50 -3.51 -9.86 11.67
N ILE A 51 -3.28 -9.88 10.35
CA ILE A 51 -3.88 -10.85 9.44
C ILE A 51 -2.94 -12.06 9.35
N PRO A 52 -3.32 -13.25 9.87
CA PRO A 52 -2.47 -14.43 9.88
C PRO A 52 -2.45 -15.11 8.50
N ASN A 53 -1.98 -14.40 7.48
CA ASN A 53 -1.88 -14.91 6.11
C ASN A 53 -0.45 -15.34 5.76
N VAL A 54 -0.37 -16.37 4.92
CA VAL A 54 0.89 -16.83 4.32
C VAL A 54 1.34 -15.85 3.23
N ASP A 55 0.39 -15.40 2.39
CA ASP A 55 0.65 -14.43 1.33
C ASP A 55 0.41 -12.99 1.83
N PRO A 56 1.39 -12.07 1.70
CA PRO A 56 1.23 -10.68 2.11
C PRO A 56 0.34 -9.85 1.17
N ILE A 57 -0.13 -10.35 0.03
CA ILE A 57 -0.86 -9.56 -0.98
C ILE A 57 -2.16 -8.97 -0.43
N GLU A 58 -2.94 -9.75 0.33
CA GLU A 58 -4.22 -9.29 0.87
C GLU A 58 -4.06 -8.04 1.76
N PRO A 59 -3.20 -8.04 2.80
CA PRO A 59 -2.99 -6.84 3.61
C PRO A 59 -2.34 -5.68 2.85
N ILE A 60 -1.50 -5.96 1.84
CA ILE A 60 -0.95 -4.93 0.96
C ILE A 60 -2.09 -4.24 0.21
N LEU A 61 -2.95 -5.00 -0.48
CA LEU A 61 -4.07 -4.47 -1.25
C LEU A 61 -5.08 -3.73 -0.36
N LEU A 62 -5.39 -4.27 0.82
CA LEU A 62 -6.26 -3.58 1.80
C LEU A 62 -5.67 -2.22 2.19
N SER A 63 -4.37 -2.15 2.47
CA SER A 63 -3.71 -0.88 2.83
C SER A 63 -3.76 0.14 1.70
N MET A 64 -3.58 -0.31 0.46
CA MET A 64 -3.69 0.55 -0.73
C MET A 64 -5.11 1.07 -0.94
N LEU A 65 -6.11 0.21 -0.75
CA LEU A 65 -7.51 0.60 -0.88
C LEU A 65 -7.90 1.62 0.17
N VAL A 66 -7.52 1.39 1.44
CA VAL A 66 -7.78 2.35 2.53
C VAL A 66 -7.19 3.72 2.20
N GLU A 67 -5.94 3.78 1.74
CA GLU A 67 -5.30 5.03 1.30
C GLU A 67 -6.06 5.69 0.14
N ALA A 68 -6.50 4.90 -0.84
CA ALA A 68 -7.25 5.43 -1.98
C ALA A 68 -8.59 6.04 -1.53
N TYR A 69 -9.34 5.35 -0.67
CA TYR A 69 -10.60 5.85 -0.11
C TYR A 69 -10.39 7.12 0.73
N GLU A 70 -9.33 7.19 1.53
CA GLU A 70 -8.98 8.40 2.29
C GLU A 70 -8.69 9.59 1.36
N ARG A 71 -7.95 9.38 0.27
CA ARG A 71 -7.64 10.44 -0.70
C ARG A 71 -8.86 10.88 -1.49
N ILE A 72 -9.72 9.95 -1.89
CA ILE A 72 -11.00 10.26 -2.54
C ILE A 72 -11.85 11.14 -1.62
N ALA A 73 -12.03 10.73 -0.36
CA ALA A 73 -12.81 11.49 0.60
C ALA A 73 -12.22 12.89 0.88
N GLN A 74 -10.89 13.04 0.85
CA GLN A 74 -10.24 14.34 0.97
C GLN A 74 -10.51 15.24 -0.23
N ILE A 75 -10.43 14.69 -1.45
CA ILE A 75 -10.71 15.42 -2.69
C ILE A 75 -12.18 15.83 -2.75
N GLU A 76 -13.11 14.94 -2.42
CA GLU A 76 -14.55 15.23 -2.37
C GLU A 76 -14.85 16.39 -1.42
N LYS A 77 -14.26 16.40 -0.22
CA LYS A 77 -14.37 17.51 0.74
C LYS A 77 -13.79 18.82 0.21
N GLN A 78 -12.69 18.77 -0.55
CA GLN A 78 -12.11 19.97 -1.16
C GLN A 78 -13.01 20.53 -2.26
N ILE A 79 -13.62 19.67 -3.07
CA ILE A 79 -14.56 20.06 -4.12
C ILE A 79 -15.81 20.71 -3.51
N GLU A 80 -16.39 20.09 -2.47
CA GLU A 80 -17.54 20.65 -1.74
C GLU A 80 -17.23 22.06 -1.22
N ARG A 81 -16.07 22.22 -0.58
CA ARG A 81 -15.64 23.51 -0.02
C ARG A 81 -15.39 24.61 -1.07
N LEU A 82 -14.97 24.25 -2.28
CA LEU A 82 -14.76 25.19 -3.39
C LEU A 82 -16.07 25.49 -4.16
N GLY A 83 -17.07 24.63 -4.08
CA GLY A 83 -18.39 24.84 -4.69
C GLY A 83 -19.32 25.70 -3.83
N ASP A 84 -19.03 25.80 -2.53
CA ASP A 84 -19.74 26.65 -1.56
C ASP A 84 -19.23 28.10 -1.53
N GLU A 85 -18.15 28.43 -2.26
CA GLU A 85 -17.61 29.79 -2.49
C GLU A 85 -18.04 30.36 -3.84
#